data_AF-A0A9P6ASV3-F1
#
_entry.id   AF-A0A9P6ASV3-F1
#
_cell.length_a   1.000
_cell.length_b   1.000
_cell.length_c   1.000
_cell.angle_alpha   90.00
_cell.angle_beta   90.00
_cell.angle_gamma   90.00
#
_symmetry.space_group_name_H-M   'P 1'
#
loop_
_entity.id
_entity.type
_entity.pdbx_description
1 polymer ?
#
loop_
_entity_poly.entity_id
_entity_poly.type
_entity_poly.pdbx_seq_one_letter_code
_entity_poly.pdbx_strand_id
1 'polypeptide(L)'
;MSGLFSRPSTLRSSLTPAVQYVATSPSVLGMSWKECVSYVHTGISVALFLSVIVSIFPSIPLFFRHGRPAVSPTSSDLASVTASGSRDDLRHALGCDKVDIQSTMSAVLGACWSSLLSMVQKPGVKRNNDRATRQAWVRLAEMELLEEGSMSITRRVYTSARLISCLVSPSPSELATLALICYPIVCLVSARAWGIGQNRNLSKHERILFDRPVEEAVELYRAGVEILPMQMQDKKDTIDERITPLGLIAAGFVCEQLRNAARELFLKSTLGDSPSADDVAEEDPIVQSREGEATDAIDKAELSEAVALGRGLTRPVQALTNLWEEVSADVQVADVAVVTADVDGGGRDNLLSDAKSFLDAIALYRHISSPPPGSPAFSENSTLFAETSSSSPATMLGLAGPTDYVNIRVGGEVEAALRLALLRVLASSAFDRSVQTDEARDRLVDLLQDRCKHQ
;
A
#
# COMPACT_ATOMS: atom_id res chain seq x y z
N MET A 1 -0.95 69.06 25.18
CA MET A 1 0.17 68.18 24.78
C MET A 1 -0.37 67.25 23.71
N SER A 2 -0.25 67.62 22.43
CA SER A 2 0.81 67.17 21.49
C SER A 2 0.63 65.68 21.16
N GLY A 3 0.36 65.20 19.95
CA GLY A 3 0.13 65.75 18.59
C GLY A 3 -0.71 64.71 17.80
N LEU A 4 -1.59 65.07 16.87
CA LEU A 4 -1.33 65.56 15.51
C LEU A 4 -0.34 64.69 14.70
N PHE A 5 -0.86 63.75 13.92
CA PHE A 5 -0.43 63.52 12.54
C PHE A 5 -1.61 63.11 11.65
N SER A 6 -2.11 64.08 10.90
CA SER A 6 -2.89 63.92 9.67
C SER A 6 -1.95 64.08 8.48
N ARG A 7 -2.12 63.25 7.44
CA ARG A 7 -1.91 63.48 5.97
C ARG A 7 -1.42 62.19 5.28
N PRO A 8 -1.47 62.09 3.92
CA PRO A 8 -2.41 62.69 2.96
C PRO A 8 -2.90 61.71 1.87
N SER A 9 -3.96 62.13 1.20
CA SER A 9 -4.37 61.71 -0.14
C SER A 9 -3.35 62.12 -1.23
N THR A 10 -2.90 61.17 -2.05
CA THR A 10 -2.22 61.39 -3.35
C THR A 10 -2.83 60.43 -4.37
N LEU A 11 -3.69 60.93 -5.25
CA LEU A 11 -3.37 61.42 -6.61
C LEU A 11 -3.12 60.29 -7.62
N ARG A 12 -4.15 60.13 -8.47
CA ARG A 12 -4.11 59.61 -9.84
C ARG A 12 -2.75 59.82 -10.52
N SER A 13 -2.15 58.74 -10.98
CA SER A 13 -1.23 58.76 -12.13
C SER A 13 -1.71 57.72 -13.14
N SER A 14 -2.06 58.22 -14.33
CA SER A 14 -2.37 57.45 -15.51
C SER A 14 -1.15 56.63 -15.92
N LEU A 15 -1.25 55.31 -15.85
CA LEU A 15 -0.34 54.41 -16.53
C LEU A 15 -0.86 54.12 -17.93
N THR A 16 -0.08 54.59 -18.89
CA THR A 16 -0.12 54.22 -20.31
C THR A 16 -0.15 52.69 -20.48
N PRO A 17 -0.87 52.14 -21.47
CA PRO A 17 -0.76 50.73 -21.81
C PRO A 17 0.63 50.49 -22.40
N ALA A 18 1.51 49.88 -21.61
CA ALA A 18 2.73 49.29 -22.14
C ALA A 18 2.30 48.22 -23.16
N VAL A 19 2.59 48.47 -24.43
CA VAL A 19 2.49 47.51 -25.52
C VAL A 19 3.38 46.32 -25.13
N GLN A 20 2.76 45.28 -24.60
CA GLN A 20 3.38 43.98 -24.39
C GLN A 20 3.67 43.42 -25.78
N TYR A 21 4.87 43.68 -26.29
CA TYR A 21 5.46 42.88 -27.35
C TYR A 21 5.62 41.46 -26.80
N VAL A 22 4.57 40.64 -26.94
CA VAL A 22 4.69 39.19 -26.82
C VAL A 22 5.54 38.76 -28.00
N ALA A 23 6.85 38.73 -27.78
CA ALA A 23 7.80 38.09 -28.67
C ALA A 23 7.50 36.59 -28.63
N THR A 24 6.56 36.16 -29.48
CA THR A 24 6.35 34.76 -29.84
C THR A 24 7.63 34.30 -30.53
N SER A 25 8.57 33.85 -29.70
CA SER A 25 9.81 33.24 -30.15
C SER A 25 9.41 31.99 -30.95
N PRO A 26 9.79 31.87 -32.23
CA PRO A 26 9.43 30.71 -33.02
C PRO A 26 10.03 29.45 -32.38
N SER A 27 9.17 28.61 -31.83
CA SER A 27 9.51 27.31 -31.27
C SER A 27 9.74 26.34 -32.42
N VAL A 28 10.97 26.29 -32.92
CA VAL A 28 11.35 25.44 -34.07
C VAL A 28 11.10 23.95 -33.80
N LEU A 29 10.91 23.53 -32.54
CA LEU A 29 10.66 22.14 -32.13
C LEU A 29 9.70 21.99 -30.92
N GLY A 30 8.91 23.03 -30.58
CA GLY A 30 8.06 23.00 -29.39
C GLY A 30 8.80 23.09 -28.03
N MET A 31 10.13 23.18 -28.04
CA MET A 31 10.96 23.37 -26.84
C MET A 31 11.33 24.85 -26.67
N SER A 32 11.37 25.32 -25.41
CA SER A 32 11.83 26.67 -25.11
C SER A 32 13.34 26.80 -25.32
N TRP A 33 13.84 27.99 -25.68
CA TRP A 33 15.29 28.24 -25.80
C TRP A 33 16.03 27.93 -24.49
N LYS A 34 15.39 28.19 -23.35
CA LYS A 34 15.90 27.86 -22.02
C LYS A 34 16.09 26.36 -21.82
N GLU A 35 15.14 25.54 -22.26
CA GLU A 35 15.28 24.08 -22.25
C GLU A 35 16.44 23.64 -23.15
N CYS A 36 16.53 24.17 -24.37
CA CYS A 36 17.61 23.84 -25.30
C CYS A 36 19.00 24.12 -24.67
N VAL A 37 19.19 25.31 -24.10
CA VAL A 37 20.44 25.67 -23.40
C VAL A 37 20.70 24.75 -22.21
N SER A 38 19.67 24.39 -21.43
CA SER A 38 19.79 23.44 -20.32
C SER A 38 20.25 22.05 -20.77
N TYR A 39 19.68 21.54 -21.87
CA TYR A 39 20.09 20.26 -22.44
C TYR A 39 21.52 20.28 -22.98
N VAL A 40 21.91 21.35 -23.69
CA VAL A 40 23.28 21.51 -24.21
C VAL A 40 24.28 21.60 -23.05
N HIS A 41 23.99 22.40 -22.03
CA HIS A 41 24.86 22.54 -20.86
C HIS A 41 24.99 21.21 -20.09
N THR A 42 23.89 20.49 -19.90
CA THR A 42 23.88 19.16 -19.28
C THR A 42 24.70 18.17 -20.13
N GLY A 43 24.53 18.17 -21.45
CA GLY A 43 25.30 17.33 -22.37
C GLY A 43 26.80 17.59 -22.30
N ILE A 44 27.22 18.86 -22.29
CA ILE A 44 28.63 19.25 -22.15
C ILE A 44 29.16 18.85 -20.77
N SER A 45 28.38 19.05 -19.70
CA SER A 45 28.79 18.72 -18.34
C SER A 45 28.99 17.22 -18.16
N VAL A 46 28.10 16.40 -18.73
CA VAL A 46 28.25 14.94 -18.77
C VAL A 46 29.44 14.52 -19.63
N ALA A 47 29.65 15.15 -20.79
CA ALA A 47 30.80 14.83 -21.65
C ALA A 47 32.15 15.17 -20.99
N LEU A 48 32.24 16.31 -20.29
CA LEU A 48 33.41 16.69 -19.51
C LEU A 48 33.63 15.77 -18.31
N PHE A 49 32.57 15.43 -17.59
CA PHE A 49 32.65 14.47 -16.50
C PHE A 49 33.14 13.10 -16.98
N LEU A 50 32.60 12.61 -18.10
CA LEU A 50 33.04 11.37 -18.74
C LEU A 50 34.48 11.48 -19.26
N SER A 51 34.92 12.61 -19.79
CA SER A 51 36.31 12.79 -20.25
C SER A 51 37.31 12.72 -19.09
N VAL A 52 36.96 13.32 -17.94
CA VAL A 52 37.75 13.22 -16.70
C VAL A 52 37.80 11.78 -16.22
N ILE A 53 36.66 11.08 -16.18
CA ILE A 53 36.60 9.65 -15.78
C ILE A 53 37.45 8.79 -16.72
N VAL A 54 37.32 8.95 -18.04
CA VAL A 54 38.09 8.16 -19.02
C VAL A 54 39.59 8.42 -18.89
N SER A 55 40.00 9.66 -18.56
CA SER A 55 41.40 10.02 -18.33
C SER A 55 41.97 9.38 -17.05
N ILE A 56 41.17 9.31 -15.97
CA ILE A 56 41.56 8.70 -14.70
C ILE A 56 41.62 7.17 -14.81
N PHE A 57 40.80 6.58 -15.68
CA PHE A 57 40.68 5.14 -15.86
C PHE A 57 40.93 4.72 -17.32
N PRO A 58 42.20 4.78 -17.80
CA PRO A 58 42.56 4.50 -19.20
C PRO A 58 42.27 3.05 -19.64
N SER A 59 41.99 2.15 -18.70
CA SER A 59 41.62 0.75 -18.94
C SER A 59 40.16 0.57 -19.41
N ILE A 60 39.30 1.57 -19.25
CA ILE A 60 37.86 1.50 -19.63
C ILE A 60 37.64 1.11 -21.10
N PRO A 61 38.25 1.76 -22.10
CA PRO A 61 38.03 1.42 -23.52
C PRO A 61 38.54 0.01 -23.89
N LEU A 62 39.61 -0.48 -23.26
CA LEU A 62 40.10 -1.84 -23.47
C LEU A 62 39.16 -2.89 -22.86
N PHE A 63 38.47 -2.53 -21.77
CA PHE A 63 37.53 -3.39 -21.07
C PHE A 63 36.21 -3.58 -21.83
N PHE A 64 35.68 -2.56 -22.50
CA PHE A 64 34.52 -2.73 -23.40
C PHE A 64 34.80 -3.71 -24.55
N ARG A 65 36.08 -3.90 -24.90
CA ARG A 65 36.52 -4.83 -25.95
C ARG A 65 36.77 -6.26 -25.45
N HIS A 66 37.04 -6.45 -24.15
CA HIS A 66 37.39 -7.74 -23.55
C HIS A 66 36.39 -8.24 -22.49
N GLY A 67 35.44 -7.42 -22.06
CA GLY A 67 34.43 -7.73 -21.05
C GLY A 67 33.25 -8.56 -21.53
N ARG A 68 33.41 -9.35 -22.60
CA ARG A 68 32.48 -10.46 -22.85
C ARG A 68 32.84 -11.54 -21.84
N PRO A 69 31.95 -11.93 -20.92
CA PRO A 69 32.21 -13.09 -20.08
C PRO A 69 32.56 -14.27 -20.99
N ALA A 70 33.63 -14.99 -20.64
CA ALA A 70 34.23 -16.05 -21.46
C ALA A 70 33.23 -17.15 -21.83
N VAL A 71 32.10 -17.24 -21.11
CA VAL A 71 30.93 -18.04 -21.45
C VAL A 71 29.71 -17.17 -21.15
N SER A 72 28.96 -16.77 -22.19
CA SER A 72 27.62 -16.24 -21.96
C SER A 72 26.72 -17.43 -21.63
N PRO A 73 26.00 -17.42 -20.50
CA PRO A 73 25.06 -18.50 -20.17
C PRO A 73 24.08 -18.69 -21.32
N THR A 74 23.76 -19.95 -21.64
CA THR A 74 22.75 -20.22 -22.67
C THR A 74 21.37 -19.77 -22.14
N SER A 75 20.45 -19.40 -23.04
CA SER A 75 19.12 -18.95 -22.62
C SER A 75 18.34 -20.00 -21.83
N SER A 76 18.60 -21.29 -22.09
CA SER A 76 18.02 -22.42 -21.36
C SER A 76 18.55 -22.50 -19.92
N ASP A 77 19.86 -22.31 -19.72
CA ASP A 77 20.45 -22.33 -18.39
C ASP A 77 19.89 -21.19 -17.55
N LEU A 78 19.78 -19.99 -18.13
CA LEU A 78 19.27 -18.82 -17.43
C LEU A 78 17.79 -18.96 -17.05
N ALA A 79 16.97 -19.54 -17.93
CA ALA A 79 15.56 -19.80 -17.65
C ALA A 79 15.39 -20.82 -16.51
N SER A 80 16.22 -21.87 -16.50
CA SER A 80 16.21 -22.90 -15.45
C SER A 80 16.62 -22.34 -14.09
N VAL A 81 17.64 -21.47 -14.05
CA VAL A 81 18.12 -20.81 -12.83
C VAL A 81 17.13 -19.75 -12.35
N THR A 82 16.48 -19.04 -13.27
CA THR A 82 15.39 -18.11 -12.91
C THR A 82 14.21 -18.85 -12.30
N ALA A 83 13.95 -20.08 -12.75
CA ALA A 83 12.91 -20.95 -12.21
C ALA A 83 13.30 -21.60 -10.87
N SER A 84 14.59 -21.86 -10.62
CA SER A 84 15.05 -22.48 -9.36
C SER A 84 14.80 -21.59 -8.15
N GLY A 85 14.66 -20.27 -8.35
CA GLY A 85 14.45 -19.30 -7.27
C GLY A 85 15.66 -19.13 -6.34
N SER A 86 16.77 -19.81 -6.64
CA SER A 86 18.01 -19.69 -5.88
C SER A 86 18.73 -18.41 -6.30
N ARG A 87 18.84 -17.51 -5.34
CA ARG A 87 19.49 -16.22 -5.52
C ARG A 87 20.98 -16.36 -5.84
N ASP A 88 21.68 -17.27 -5.18
CA ASP A 88 23.12 -17.46 -5.37
C ASP A 88 23.42 -18.16 -6.71
N ASP A 89 22.56 -19.09 -7.14
CA ASP A 89 22.66 -19.67 -8.50
C ASP A 89 22.45 -18.60 -9.57
N LEU A 90 21.51 -17.68 -9.34
CA LEU A 90 21.20 -16.61 -10.27
C LEU A 90 22.30 -15.54 -10.31
N ARG A 91 22.96 -15.26 -9.19
CA ARG A 91 24.17 -14.44 -9.14
C ARG A 91 25.30 -15.09 -9.92
N HIS A 92 25.54 -16.38 -9.70
CA HIS A 92 26.59 -17.12 -10.40
C HIS A 92 26.33 -17.16 -11.91
N ALA A 93 25.09 -17.45 -12.33
CA ALA A 93 24.69 -17.48 -13.73
C ALA A 93 24.83 -16.11 -14.42
N LEU A 94 24.57 -15.01 -13.71
CA LEU A 94 24.75 -13.64 -14.20
C LEU A 94 26.20 -13.11 -14.05
N GLY A 95 27.11 -13.90 -13.47
CA GLY A 95 28.50 -13.50 -13.22
C GLY A 95 28.65 -12.40 -12.16
N CYS A 96 27.79 -12.40 -11.15
CA CYS A 96 27.70 -11.36 -10.10
C CYS A 96 28.43 -11.73 -8.80
N ASP A 97 29.18 -12.84 -8.75
CA ASP A 97 29.77 -13.34 -7.49
C ASP A 97 30.86 -12.41 -6.94
N LYS A 98 31.44 -11.56 -7.79
CA LYS A 98 32.46 -10.58 -7.43
C LYS A 98 32.10 -9.22 -7.98
N VAL A 99 31.16 -8.53 -7.31
CA VAL A 99 30.88 -7.11 -7.60
C VAL A 99 31.94 -6.25 -6.90
N ASP A 100 32.91 -5.79 -7.67
CA ASP A 100 33.89 -4.78 -7.25
C ASP A 100 33.57 -3.39 -7.85
N ILE A 101 34.25 -2.34 -7.36
CA ILE A 101 34.03 -0.96 -7.82
C ILE A 101 34.21 -0.84 -9.35
N GLN A 102 35.16 -1.58 -9.91
CA GLN A 102 35.46 -1.56 -11.35
C GLN A 102 34.30 -2.14 -12.18
N SER A 103 33.73 -3.27 -11.75
CA SER A 103 32.55 -3.89 -12.37
C SER A 103 31.33 -2.97 -12.25
N THR A 104 31.13 -2.29 -11.11
CA THR A 104 30.08 -1.28 -10.92
C THR A 104 30.24 -0.11 -11.88
N MET A 105 31.44 0.48 -11.99
CA MET A 105 31.69 1.56 -12.95
C MET A 105 31.43 1.11 -14.39
N SER A 106 31.85 -0.10 -14.76
CA SER A 106 31.60 -0.63 -16.10
C SER A 106 30.10 -0.81 -16.40
N ALA A 107 29.32 -1.24 -15.41
CA ALA A 107 27.88 -1.40 -15.54
C ALA A 107 27.19 -0.04 -15.68
N VAL A 108 27.57 0.97 -14.88
CA VAL A 108 27.04 2.34 -14.97
C VAL A 108 27.35 2.94 -16.34
N LEU A 109 28.59 2.85 -16.80
CA LEU A 109 28.97 3.34 -18.12
C LEU A 109 28.23 2.59 -19.24
N GLY A 110 28.03 1.28 -19.10
CA GLY A 110 27.21 0.47 -20.00
C GLY A 110 25.75 0.91 -20.02
N ALA A 111 25.16 1.25 -18.88
CA ALA A 111 23.80 1.77 -18.77
C ALA A 111 23.65 3.14 -19.46
N CYS A 112 24.61 4.05 -19.22
CA CYS A 112 24.66 5.34 -19.91
C CYS A 112 24.81 5.17 -21.42
N TRP A 113 25.70 4.26 -21.84
CA TRP A 113 25.97 4.00 -23.25
C TRP A 113 24.78 3.34 -23.96
N SER A 114 24.13 2.36 -23.33
CA SER A 114 22.93 1.71 -23.87
C SER A 114 21.76 2.70 -24.00
N SER A 115 21.58 3.60 -23.02
CA SER A 115 20.59 4.67 -23.10
C SER A 115 20.86 5.60 -24.28
N LEU A 116 22.14 5.97 -24.51
CA LEU A 116 22.55 6.80 -25.63
C LEU A 116 22.41 6.10 -26.99
N LEU A 117 22.78 4.81 -27.07
CA LEU A 117 22.64 4.00 -28.28
C LEU A 117 21.19 3.65 -28.60
N SER A 118 20.29 3.57 -27.61
CA SER A 118 18.87 3.31 -27.84
C SER A 118 18.21 4.41 -28.69
N MET A 119 18.78 5.62 -28.70
CA MET A 119 18.37 6.71 -29.60
C MET A 119 18.85 6.52 -31.05
N VAL A 120 19.86 5.67 -31.28
CA VAL A 120 20.57 5.52 -32.56
C VAL A 120 20.30 4.16 -33.22
N GLN A 121 20.01 3.12 -32.44
CA GLN A 121 19.84 1.76 -32.96
C GLN A 121 18.42 1.51 -33.52
N LYS A 122 18.37 0.98 -34.74
CA LYS A 122 17.12 0.48 -35.36
C LYS A 122 16.70 -0.85 -34.71
N PRO A 123 15.41 -1.04 -34.38
CA PRO A 123 14.92 -2.26 -33.76
C PRO A 123 14.94 -3.42 -34.76
N GLY A 124 15.75 -4.46 -34.54
CA GLY A 124 15.70 -5.60 -35.46
C GLY A 124 16.47 -6.88 -35.14
N VAL A 125 17.54 -6.88 -34.35
CA VAL A 125 18.45 -8.05 -34.33
C VAL A 125 18.83 -8.44 -32.89
N LYS A 126 18.31 -9.58 -32.41
CA LYS A 126 18.61 -10.34 -31.14
C LYS A 126 17.62 -10.33 -29.94
N ARG A 127 16.31 -10.21 -30.14
CA ARG A 127 15.31 -10.19 -29.04
C ARG A 127 15.25 -11.37 -28.05
N ASN A 128 15.59 -12.61 -28.42
CA ASN A 128 15.24 -13.77 -27.57
C ASN A 128 16.22 -14.02 -26.42
N ASN A 129 17.54 -13.91 -26.65
CA ASN A 129 18.52 -14.02 -25.56
C ASN A 129 18.42 -12.83 -24.60
N ASP A 130 17.98 -11.68 -25.10
CA ASP A 130 17.76 -10.48 -24.30
C ASP A 130 16.59 -10.66 -23.31
N ARG A 131 15.57 -11.46 -23.66
CA ARG A 131 14.40 -11.67 -22.79
C ARG A 131 14.73 -12.51 -21.56
N ALA A 132 15.41 -13.65 -21.73
CA ALA A 132 15.83 -14.49 -20.61
C ALA A 132 16.76 -13.69 -19.68
N THR A 133 17.75 -13.01 -20.27
CA THR A 133 18.70 -12.15 -19.54
C THR A 133 17.99 -11.06 -18.75
N ARG A 134 17.04 -10.34 -19.37
CA ARG A 134 16.19 -9.36 -18.70
C ARG A 134 15.42 -9.96 -17.53
N GLN A 135 14.76 -11.11 -17.74
CA GLN A 135 13.96 -11.75 -16.69
C GLN A 135 14.83 -12.19 -15.51
N ALA A 136 16.04 -12.70 -15.76
CA ALA A 136 16.97 -13.03 -14.70
C ALA A 136 17.41 -11.78 -13.93
N TRP A 137 17.76 -10.68 -14.60
CA TRP A 137 18.12 -9.43 -13.92
C TRP A 137 16.99 -8.85 -13.09
N VAL A 138 15.76 -8.84 -13.63
CA VAL A 138 14.56 -8.43 -12.89
C VAL A 138 14.40 -9.31 -11.67
N ARG A 139 14.49 -10.64 -11.84
CA ARG A 139 14.33 -11.57 -10.74
C ARG A 139 15.42 -11.42 -9.68
N LEU A 140 16.67 -11.18 -10.09
CA LEU A 140 17.76 -10.88 -9.16
C LEU A 140 17.41 -9.67 -8.30
N ALA A 141 16.96 -8.59 -8.94
CA ALA A 141 16.62 -7.35 -8.25
C ALA A 141 15.44 -7.52 -7.30
N GLU A 142 14.41 -8.29 -7.68
CA GLU A 142 13.30 -8.64 -6.78
C GLU A 142 13.80 -9.40 -5.55
N MET A 143 14.65 -10.42 -5.74
CA MET A 143 15.21 -11.20 -4.63
C MET A 143 16.15 -10.36 -3.75
N GLU A 144 16.89 -9.42 -4.34
CA GLU A 144 17.77 -8.51 -3.62
C GLU A 144 17.00 -7.44 -2.84
N LEU A 145 15.82 -7.03 -3.29
CA LEU A 145 14.93 -6.14 -2.56
C LEU A 145 14.29 -6.83 -1.34
N LEU A 146 13.98 -8.13 -1.46
CA LEU A 146 13.40 -8.95 -0.38
C LEU A 146 14.40 -9.36 0.71
N GLU A 147 15.71 -9.23 0.46
CA GLU A 147 16.73 -9.62 1.43
C GLU A 147 16.76 -8.63 2.59
N GLU A 148 16.23 -9.07 3.74
CA GLU A 148 16.26 -8.34 5.01
C GLU A 148 17.71 -8.34 5.57
N GLY A 149 18.56 -7.50 4.98
CA GLY A 149 19.98 -7.41 5.26
C GLY A 149 20.63 -6.49 4.25
N SER A 150 21.28 -5.42 4.71
CA SER A 150 21.64 -4.27 3.87
C SER A 150 22.46 -4.65 2.64
N MET A 151 21.77 -4.83 1.52
CA MET A 151 22.40 -4.94 0.22
C MET A 151 23.35 -3.76 0.04
N SER A 152 24.64 -4.04 -0.21
CA SER A 152 25.66 -3.00 -0.28
C SER A 152 25.32 -1.99 -1.38
N ILE A 153 25.68 -0.72 -1.16
CA ILE A 153 25.41 0.36 -2.12
C ILE A 153 26.02 0.02 -3.49
N THR A 154 27.26 -0.46 -3.52
CA THR A 154 27.99 -0.88 -4.74
C THR A 154 27.20 -1.91 -5.55
N ARG A 155 26.60 -2.87 -4.84
CA ARG A 155 25.80 -3.93 -5.43
C ARG A 155 24.47 -3.39 -5.94
N ARG A 156 23.79 -2.51 -5.18
CA ARG A 156 22.54 -1.87 -5.63
C ARG A 156 22.78 -1.10 -6.92
N VAL A 157 23.82 -0.27 -6.96
CA VAL A 157 24.19 0.50 -8.15
C VAL A 157 24.48 -0.43 -9.34
N TYR A 158 25.21 -1.53 -9.11
CA TYR A 158 25.50 -2.52 -10.15
C TYR A 158 24.23 -3.16 -10.72
N THR A 159 23.35 -3.69 -9.86
CA THR A 159 22.08 -4.31 -10.28
C THR A 159 21.17 -3.30 -10.98
N SER A 160 21.03 -2.09 -10.45
CA SER A 160 20.26 -1.00 -11.07
C SER A 160 20.79 -0.66 -12.47
N ALA A 161 22.11 -0.49 -12.62
CA ALA A 161 22.71 -0.16 -13.90
C ALA A 161 22.50 -1.28 -14.93
N ARG A 162 22.63 -2.54 -14.51
CA ARG A 162 22.35 -3.70 -15.36
C ARG A 162 20.89 -3.77 -15.77
N LEU A 163 19.96 -3.55 -14.86
CA LEU A 163 18.53 -3.46 -15.16
C LEU A 163 18.23 -2.38 -16.20
N ILE A 164 18.73 -1.16 -15.99
CA ILE A 164 18.52 -0.05 -16.94
C ILE A 164 18.98 -0.44 -18.35
N SER A 165 20.12 -1.12 -18.47
CA SER A 165 20.66 -1.56 -19.77
C SER A 165 19.84 -2.65 -20.45
N CYS A 166 19.04 -3.42 -19.70
CA CYS A 166 18.26 -4.56 -20.21
C CYS A 166 16.77 -4.24 -20.42
N LEU A 167 16.25 -3.18 -19.81
CA LEU A 167 14.82 -2.82 -19.83
C LEU A 167 14.42 -2.09 -21.13
N VAL A 168 14.31 -2.86 -22.22
CA VAL A 168 13.75 -2.36 -23.49
C VAL A 168 12.23 -2.51 -23.46
N SER A 169 11.52 -1.40 -23.23
CA SER A 169 10.07 -1.36 -22.95
C SER A 169 9.68 -2.13 -21.68
N PRO A 170 9.93 -1.57 -20.49
CA PRO A 170 9.67 -2.22 -19.21
C PRO A 170 8.19 -2.31 -18.85
N SER A 171 7.73 -3.42 -18.26
CA SER A 171 6.40 -3.51 -17.66
C SER A 171 6.28 -2.59 -16.43
N PRO A 172 5.06 -2.26 -15.96
CA PRO A 172 4.89 -1.49 -14.72
C PRO A 172 5.59 -2.13 -13.52
N SER A 173 5.49 -3.45 -13.36
CA SER A 173 6.19 -4.19 -12.30
C SER A 173 7.72 -4.06 -12.38
N GLU A 174 8.29 -4.07 -13.59
CA GLU A 174 9.74 -3.88 -13.77
C GLU A 174 10.17 -2.44 -13.49
N LEU A 175 9.34 -1.45 -13.83
CA LEU A 175 9.56 -0.04 -13.49
C LEU A 175 9.50 0.18 -11.97
N ALA A 176 8.53 -0.43 -11.28
CA ALA A 176 8.44 -0.41 -9.83
C ALA A 176 9.68 -1.06 -9.19
N THR A 177 10.10 -2.23 -9.69
CA THR A 177 11.33 -2.90 -9.23
C THR A 177 12.56 -2.02 -9.40
N LEU A 178 12.71 -1.38 -10.58
CA LEU A 178 13.81 -0.45 -10.85
C LEU A 178 13.76 0.78 -9.92
N ALA A 179 12.58 1.35 -9.70
CA ALA A 179 12.41 2.52 -8.86
C ALA A 179 12.82 2.22 -7.40
N LEU A 180 12.35 1.08 -6.86
CA LEU A 180 12.64 0.65 -5.49
C LEU A 180 14.13 0.33 -5.28
N ILE A 181 14.77 -0.42 -6.19
CA ILE A 181 16.18 -0.79 -6.03
C ILE A 181 17.12 0.42 -6.15
N CYS A 182 16.71 1.45 -6.88
CA CYS A 182 17.44 2.71 -6.98
C CYS A 182 17.24 3.63 -5.76
N TYR A 183 16.22 3.41 -4.93
CA TYR A 183 15.91 4.29 -3.79
C TYR A 183 16.71 3.91 -2.53
N PRO A 184 17.26 4.87 -1.76
CA PRO A 184 17.37 6.32 -2.02
C PRO A 184 18.67 6.70 -2.77
N ILE A 185 19.44 5.73 -3.28
CA ILE A 185 20.80 5.97 -3.82
C ILE A 185 20.77 6.94 -5.01
N VAL A 186 19.79 6.80 -5.90
CA VAL A 186 19.65 7.62 -7.09
C VAL A 186 18.20 8.10 -7.21
N CYS A 187 17.78 9.01 -6.33
CA CYS A 187 16.39 9.53 -6.28
C CYS A 187 15.87 9.98 -7.65
N LEU A 188 16.71 10.64 -8.46
CA LEU A 188 16.33 11.08 -9.81
C LEU A 188 15.98 9.92 -10.75
N VAL A 189 16.74 8.82 -10.71
CA VAL A 189 16.47 7.64 -11.55
C VAL A 189 15.24 6.91 -11.03
N SER A 190 15.09 6.81 -9.71
CA SER A 190 13.92 6.23 -9.06
C SER A 190 12.63 6.98 -9.45
N ALA A 191 12.59 8.30 -9.23
CA ALA A 191 11.47 9.16 -9.59
C ALA A 191 11.17 9.14 -11.10
N ARG A 192 12.22 9.10 -11.95
CA ARG A 192 12.03 8.98 -13.40
C ARG A 192 11.45 7.63 -13.81
N ALA A 193 11.95 6.53 -13.25
CA ALA A 193 11.41 5.20 -13.52
C ALA A 193 9.94 5.11 -13.09
N TRP A 194 9.61 5.66 -11.92
CA TRP A 194 8.26 5.76 -11.41
C TRP A 194 7.35 6.60 -12.31
N GLY A 195 7.79 7.80 -12.70
CA GLY A 195 7.06 8.68 -13.60
C GLY A 195 6.87 8.12 -15.02
N ILE A 196 7.81 7.29 -15.51
CA ILE A 196 7.59 6.54 -16.75
C ILE A 196 6.46 5.51 -16.57
N GLY A 197 6.34 4.91 -15.38
CA GLY A 197 5.26 3.99 -15.03
C GLY A 197 3.89 4.67 -15.06
N GLN A 198 3.78 5.85 -14.44
CA GLN A 198 2.57 6.67 -14.42
C GLN A 198 2.04 6.99 -15.83
N ASN A 199 2.93 7.21 -16.79
CA ASN A 199 2.56 7.58 -18.16
C ASN A 199 2.26 6.39 -19.09
N ARG A 200 2.25 5.15 -18.59
CA ARG A 200 1.93 3.95 -19.39
C ARG A 200 0.44 3.61 -19.34
N ASN A 201 0.03 2.69 -20.22
CA ASN A 201 -1.28 2.07 -20.16
C ASN A 201 -1.35 1.13 -18.96
N LEU A 202 -1.68 1.69 -17.80
CA LEU A 202 -1.84 0.96 -16.54
C LEU A 202 -3.25 0.36 -16.46
N SER A 203 -3.34 -0.84 -15.88
CA SER A 203 -4.61 -1.36 -15.38
C SER A 203 -5.16 -0.48 -14.25
N LYS A 204 -6.45 -0.65 -13.90
CA LYS A 204 -7.12 0.15 -12.87
C LYS A 204 -6.36 0.10 -11.53
N HIS A 205 -6.02 -1.11 -11.09
CA HIS A 205 -5.28 -1.34 -9.85
C HIS A 205 -3.85 -0.79 -9.90
N GLU A 206 -3.14 -0.96 -11.03
CA GLU A 206 -1.78 -0.41 -11.16
C GLU A 206 -1.80 1.12 -11.11
N ARG A 207 -2.84 1.77 -11.66
CA ARG A 207 -2.98 3.22 -11.62
C ARG A 207 -3.04 3.73 -10.18
N ILE A 208 -3.85 3.12 -9.32
CA ILE A 208 -3.94 3.50 -7.89
C ILE A 208 -2.58 3.45 -7.21
N LEU A 209 -1.77 2.43 -7.52
CA LEU A 209 -0.44 2.28 -6.92
C LEU A 209 0.53 3.33 -7.47
N PHE A 210 0.50 3.61 -8.78
CA PHE A 210 1.41 4.57 -9.43
C PHE A 210 1.01 6.04 -9.25
N ASP A 211 -0.24 6.34 -8.93
CA ASP A 211 -0.70 7.72 -8.65
C ASP A 211 -0.03 8.30 -7.40
N ARG A 212 0.49 7.43 -6.52
CA ARG A 212 1.26 7.81 -5.32
C ARG A 212 2.71 8.21 -5.66
N PRO A 213 3.32 9.12 -4.90
CA PRO A 213 4.75 9.40 -5.01
C PRO A 213 5.60 8.16 -4.68
N VAL A 214 6.82 8.11 -5.22
CA VAL A 214 7.70 6.94 -5.05
C VAL A 214 8.09 6.72 -3.60
N GLU A 215 8.18 7.79 -2.81
CA GLU A 215 8.47 7.74 -1.38
C GLU A 215 7.39 6.97 -0.62
N GLU A 216 6.13 7.26 -0.88
CA GLU A 216 4.99 6.56 -0.29
C GLU A 216 4.94 5.10 -0.76
N ALA A 217 5.22 4.86 -2.05
CA ALA A 217 5.33 3.50 -2.56
C ALA A 217 6.46 2.69 -1.86
N VAL A 218 7.57 3.33 -1.46
CA VAL A 218 8.64 2.68 -0.68
C VAL A 218 8.16 2.32 0.73
N GLU A 219 7.37 3.18 1.37
CA GLU A 219 6.78 2.90 2.69
C GLU A 219 5.79 1.74 2.62
N LEU A 220 4.89 1.77 1.63
CA LEU A 220 3.95 0.69 1.34
C LEU A 220 4.67 -0.62 0.99
N TYR A 221 5.78 -0.54 0.25
CA TYR A 221 6.61 -1.71 -0.05
C TYR A 221 7.17 -2.32 1.23
N ARG A 222 7.73 -1.52 2.15
CA ARG A 222 8.26 -2.00 3.42
C ARG A 222 7.19 -2.66 4.29
N ALA A 223 6.03 -2.00 4.40
CA ALA A 223 4.86 -2.59 5.05
C ALA A 223 4.46 -3.93 4.40
N GLY A 224 4.43 -4.00 3.08
CA GLY A 224 4.19 -5.22 2.31
C GLY A 224 5.16 -6.35 2.63
N VAL A 225 6.46 -6.03 2.78
CA VAL A 225 7.49 -7.01 3.17
C VAL A 225 7.25 -7.54 4.57
N GLU A 226 6.84 -6.69 5.52
CA GLU A 226 6.52 -7.11 6.90
C GLU A 226 5.28 -8.01 7.00
N ILE A 227 4.35 -7.88 6.05
CA ILE A 227 3.16 -8.74 5.94
C ILE A 227 3.52 -10.14 5.44
N LEU A 228 4.64 -10.30 4.73
CA LEU A 228 5.07 -11.58 4.21
C LEU A 228 5.42 -12.51 5.40
N PRO A 229 4.80 -13.69 5.54
CA PRO A 229 5.17 -14.60 6.59
C PRO A 229 6.64 -15.03 6.39
N MET A 230 7.47 -14.80 7.42
CA MET A 230 8.87 -15.24 7.45
C MET A 230 9.04 -16.75 7.18
N GLN A 231 7.95 -17.54 7.28
CA GLN A 231 7.90 -18.96 6.95
C GLN A 231 8.05 -19.32 5.45
N MET A 232 8.27 -18.34 4.56
CA MET A 232 8.78 -18.61 3.20
C MET A 232 10.13 -19.35 3.17
N GLN A 233 10.81 -19.54 4.32
CA GLN A 233 12.10 -20.21 4.40
C GLN A 233 12.05 -21.76 4.44
N ASP A 234 10.95 -22.41 4.85
CA ASP A 234 11.01 -23.83 5.24
C ASP A 234 10.10 -24.82 4.47
N LYS A 235 9.30 -24.38 3.50
CA LYS A 235 8.46 -25.30 2.70
C LYS A 235 8.76 -25.24 1.21
N LYS A 236 9.22 -26.37 0.69
CA LYS A 236 9.56 -26.67 -0.71
C LYS A 236 8.36 -26.68 -1.68
N ASP A 237 7.16 -26.39 -1.18
CA ASP A 237 5.89 -26.42 -1.91
C ASP A 237 5.21 -25.03 -1.90
N THR A 238 5.81 -24.04 -2.56
CA THR A 238 5.14 -22.79 -2.94
C THR A 238 5.70 -22.29 -4.28
N ILE A 239 5.42 -23.05 -5.34
CA ILE A 239 5.71 -22.65 -6.72
C ILE A 239 4.86 -21.43 -7.17
N ASP A 240 3.84 -21.00 -6.40
CA ASP A 240 2.80 -20.09 -6.91
C ASP A 240 2.73 -18.64 -6.38
N GLU A 241 3.54 -18.20 -5.41
CA GLU A 241 3.50 -16.78 -5.03
C GLU A 241 4.87 -16.13 -5.28
N ARG A 242 5.20 -15.98 -6.57
CA ARG A 242 6.23 -15.03 -7.02
C ARG A 242 5.70 -13.61 -6.80
N ILE A 243 5.77 -13.14 -5.56
CA ILE A 243 5.28 -11.81 -5.21
C ILE A 243 6.29 -10.80 -5.78
N THR A 244 5.80 -9.97 -6.69
CA THR A 244 6.58 -8.88 -7.26
C THR A 244 6.61 -7.71 -6.28
N PRO A 245 7.59 -6.80 -6.39
CA PRO A 245 7.62 -5.61 -5.55
C PRO A 245 6.36 -4.76 -5.68
N LEU A 246 5.76 -4.72 -6.88
CA LEU A 246 4.46 -4.07 -7.08
C LEU A 246 3.32 -4.77 -6.32
N GLY A 247 3.35 -6.10 -6.24
CA GLY A 247 2.42 -6.87 -5.41
C GLY A 247 2.60 -6.62 -3.91
N LEU A 248 3.83 -6.40 -3.45
CA LEU A 248 4.09 -6.00 -2.05
C LEU A 248 3.59 -4.59 -1.74
N ILE A 249 3.81 -3.63 -2.65
CA ILE A 249 3.22 -2.29 -2.53
C ILE A 249 1.69 -2.40 -2.43
N ALA A 250 1.08 -3.21 -3.28
CA ALA A 250 -0.35 -3.47 -3.24
C ALA A 250 -0.80 -4.07 -1.89
N ALA A 251 -0.04 -5.02 -1.34
CA ALA A 251 -0.36 -5.64 -0.05
C ALA A 251 -0.30 -4.63 1.09
N GLY A 252 0.75 -3.81 1.14
CA GLY A 252 0.87 -2.71 2.10
C GLY A 252 -0.29 -1.72 1.97
N PHE A 253 -0.62 -1.32 0.73
CA PHE A 253 -1.71 -0.40 0.44
C PHE A 253 -3.06 -0.92 0.95
N VAL A 254 -3.40 -2.17 0.63
CA VAL A 254 -4.67 -2.77 1.08
C VAL A 254 -4.72 -2.84 2.60
N CYS A 255 -3.64 -3.26 3.26
CA CYS A 255 -3.63 -3.33 4.73
C CYS A 255 -3.77 -1.96 5.38
N GLU A 256 -3.14 -0.93 4.82
CA GLU A 256 -3.28 0.44 5.31
C GLU A 256 -4.72 0.95 5.16
N GLN A 257 -5.34 0.75 4.00
CA GLN A 257 -6.73 1.16 3.77
C GLN A 257 -7.70 0.42 4.69
N LEU A 258 -7.54 -0.89 4.86
CA LEU A 258 -8.37 -1.68 5.76
C LEU A 258 -8.16 -1.29 7.22
N ARG A 259 -6.92 -0.99 7.64
CA ARG A 259 -6.63 -0.48 8.98
C ARG A 259 -7.36 0.83 9.23
N ASN A 260 -7.29 1.78 8.29
CA ASN A 260 -7.91 3.08 8.43
C ASN A 260 -9.44 2.97 8.49
N ALA A 261 -10.03 2.16 7.60
CA ALA A 261 -11.47 1.92 7.58
C ALA A 261 -11.96 1.17 8.83
N ALA A 262 -11.21 0.18 9.33
CA ALA A 262 -11.52 -0.54 10.56
C ALA A 262 -11.45 0.37 11.79
N ARG A 263 -10.44 1.25 11.84
CA ARG A 263 -10.33 2.26 12.89
C ARG A 263 -11.53 3.21 12.89
N GLU A 264 -11.91 3.74 11.73
CA GLU A 264 -13.06 4.65 11.62
C GLU A 264 -14.37 3.97 12.05
N LEU A 265 -14.59 2.74 11.57
CA LEU A 265 -15.75 1.93 11.95
C LEU A 265 -15.77 1.67 13.46
N PHE A 266 -14.62 1.33 14.05
CA PHE A 266 -14.48 1.14 15.49
C PHE A 266 -14.89 2.40 16.25
N LEU A 267 -14.30 3.56 15.92
CA LEU A 267 -14.61 4.84 16.56
C LEU A 267 -16.11 5.18 16.46
N LYS A 268 -16.71 5.00 15.29
CA LYS A 268 -18.14 5.23 15.07
C LYS A 268 -19.02 4.31 15.91
N SER A 269 -18.60 3.05 16.09
CA SER A 269 -19.34 2.07 16.89
C SER A 269 -19.27 2.33 18.39
N THR A 270 -18.15 2.87 18.90
CA THR A 270 -17.91 3.04 20.34
C THR A 270 -18.25 4.44 20.86
N LEU A 271 -17.95 5.48 20.08
CA LEU A 271 -18.20 6.87 20.46
C LEU A 271 -19.62 7.33 20.08
N GLY A 272 -20.33 6.53 19.29
CA GLY A 272 -21.58 6.91 18.62
C GLY A 272 -21.33 7.87 17.46
N ASP A 273 -22.37 8.15 16.69
CA ASP A 273 -22.36 9.36 15.86
C ASP A 273 -22.23 10.52 16.85
N SER A 274 -21.02 11.08 16.99
CA SER A 274 -20.84 12.35 17.69
C SER A 274 -21.95 13.27 17.20
N PRO A 275 -22.73 13.93 18.08
CA PRO A 275 -23.62 14.98 17.64
C PRO A 275 -22.78 15.88 16.73
N SER A 276 -23.33 16.15 15.55
CA SER A 276 -22.76 17.03 14.55
C SER A 276 -22.07 18.20 15.23
N ALA A 277 -20.93 18.63 14.68
CA ALA A 277 -20.16 19.79 15.12
C ALA A 277 -20.92 21.14 15.01
N ASP A 278 -22.24 21.13 15.19
CA ASP A 278 -23.17 22.26 15.17
C ASP A 278 -23.47 22.82 16.56
N ASP A 279 -23.07 22.15 17.66
CA ASP A 279 -23.37 22.61 19.03
C ASP A 279 -22.20 23.28 19.78
N VAL A 280 -21.12 23.64 19.07
CA VAL A 280 -20.13 24.62 19.58
C VAL A 280 -20.20 25.89 18.74
N ALA A 281 -21.24 26.67 18.99
CA ALA A 281 -21.31 28.05 18.56
C ALA A 281 -20.24 28.88 19.29
N GLU A 282 -19.19 29.26 18.57
CA GLU A 282 -18.80 30.64 18.27
C GLU A 282 -17.33 30.67 17.81
N GLU A 283 -17.10 30.61 16.50
CA GLU A 283 -16.26 31.56 15.76
C GLU A 283 -16.28 31.25 14.24
N ASP A 284 -16.71 32.24 13.47
CA ASP A 284 -16.63 32.46 12.01
C ASP A 284 -17.18 31.41 11.01
N PRO A 285 -18.27 31.73 10.29
CA PRO A 285 -18.67 30.98 9.10
C PRO A 285 -17.94 31.54 7.88
N ILE A 286 -17.41 30.69 6.99
CA ILE A 286 -17.44 30.81 5.52
C ILE A 286 -16.56 29.69 4.88
N VAL A 287 -17.25 28.72 4.24
CA VAL A 287 -16.79 27.66 3.30
C VAL A 287 -16.12 26.40 3.87
N GLN A 288 -16.87 25.46 4.47
CA GLN A 288 -16.43 24.04 4.55
C GLN A 288 -17.53 22.96 4.39
N SER A 289 -18.81 23.31 4.28
CA SER A 289 -19.91 22.32 4.36
C SER A 289 -20.26 21.55 3.06
N ARG A 290 -19.39 21.57 2.03
CA ARG A 290 -19.62 20.81 0.78
C ARG A 290 -18.45 19.91 0.36
N GLU A 291 -17.30 19.99 1.05
CA GLU A 291 -16.14 19.14 0.75
C GLU A 291 -16.22 17.78 1.43
N GLY A 292 -16.84 17.66 2.61
CA GLY A 292 -16.91 16.40 3.37
C GLY A 292 -17.69 15.27 2.67
N GLU A 293 -18.81 15.57 2.01
CA GLU A 293 -19.62 14.54 1.35
C GLU A 293 -18.94 14.00 0.07
N ALA A 294 -18.11 14.83 -0.57
CA ALA A 294 -17.35 14.43 -1.76
C ALA A 294 -16.11 13.60 -1.40
N THR A 295 -15.42 13.91 -0.29
CA THR A 295 -14.28 13.12 0.19
C THR A 295 -14.72 11.73 0.65
N ASP A 296 -15.82 11.63 1.39
CA ASP A 296 -16.35 10.34 1.87
C ASP A 296 -16.73 9.38 0.73
N ALA A 297 -17.23 9.92 -0.38
CA ALA A 297 -17.59 9.13 -1.55
C ALA A 297 -16.36 8.60 -2.30
N ILE A 298 -15.28 9.40 -2.36
CA ILE A 298 -14.00 9.02 -2.95
C ILE A 298 -13.34 7.93 -2.10
N ASP A 299 -13.30 8.12 -0.79
CA ASP A 299 -12.67 7.19 0.16
C ASP A 299 -13.35 5.81 0.14
N LYS A 300 -14.69 5.77 0.03
CA LYS A 300 -15.45 4.52 -0.13
C LYS A 300 -15.17 3.80 -1.46
N ALA A 301 -15.03 4.55 -2.55
CA ALA A 301 -14.72 3.97 -3.85
C ALA A 301 -13.31 3.38 -3.88
N GLU A 302 -12.34 4.09 -3.30
CA GLU A 302 -10.97 3.60 -3.14
C GLU A 302 -10.90 2.36 -2.23
N LEU A 303 -11.64 2.35 -1.13
CA LEU A 303 -11.72 1.20 -0.23
C LEU A 303 -12.30 -0.03 -0.92
N SER A 304 -13.39 0.14 -1.69
CA SER A 304 -13.98 -0.96 -2.47
C SER A 304 -12.98 -1.56 -3.47
N GLU A 305 -12.16 -0.71 -4.10
CA GLU A 305 -11.13 -1.17 -5.01
C GLU A 305 -9.94 -1.84 -4.30
N ALA A 306 -9.54 -1.33 -3.14
CA ALA A 306 -8.52 -1.96 -2.30
C ALA A 306 -8.96 -3.36 -1.84
N VAL A 307 -10.22 -3.51 -1.43
CA VAL A 307 -10.80 -4.83 -1.06
C VAL A 307 -10.78 -5.78 -2.26
N ALA A 308 -11.20 -5.32 -3.45
CA ALA A 308 -11.17 -6.13 -4.67
C ALA A 308 -9.75 -6.58 -5.04
N LEU A 309 -8.76 -5.70 -4.88
CA LEU A 309 -7.35 -5.99 -5.11
C LEU A 309 -6.82 -7.02 -4.10
N GLY A 310 -7.14 -6.87 -2.82
CA GLY A 310 -6.65 -7.72 -1.73
C GLY A 310 -7.00 -9.20 -1.87
N ARG A 311 -8.13 -9.52 -2.51
CA ARG A 311 -8.57 -10.91 -2.75
C ARG A 311 -7.59 -11.74 -3.60
N GLY A 312 -6.74 -11.09 -4.40
CA GLY A 312 -5.79 -11.75 -5.32
C GLY A 312 -4.32 -11.61 -4.97
N LEU A 313 -3.96 -11.05 -3.81
CA LEU A 313 -2.58 -10.73 -3.46
C LEU A 313 -1.86 -11.86 -2.71
N THR A 314 -2.10 -11.97 -1.41
CA THR A 314 -1.46 -12.95 -0.53
C THR A 314 -2.50 -13.53 0.42
N ARG A 315 -2.28 -14.75 0.92
CA ARG A 315 -3.22 -15.39 1.86
C ARG A 315 -3.54 -14.54 3.10
N PRO A 316 -2.58 -13.88 3.77
CA PRO A 316 -2.88 -13.01 4.91
C PRO A 316 -3.76 -11.81 4.54
N VAL A 317 -3.47 -11.15 3.41
CA VAL A 317 -4.26 -10.01 2.93
C VAL A 317 -5.66 -10.45 2.53
N GLN A 318 -5.79 -11.60 1.88
CA GLN A 318 -7.09 -12.18 1.51
C GLN A 318 -7.94 -12.50 2.76
N ALA A 319 -7.33 -13.09 3.79
CA ALA A 319 -8.01 -13.36 5.05
C ALA A 319 -8.49 -12.06 5.71
N LEU A 320 -7.66 -11.01 5.69
CA LEU A 320 -8.04 -9.70 6.21
C LEU A 320 -9.18 -9.06 5.41
N THR A 321 -9.18 -9.16 4.08
CA THR A 321 -10.29 -8.66 3.25
C THR A 321 -11.60 -9.39 3.51
N ASN A 322 -11.54 -10.71 3.73
CA ASN A 322 -12.74 -11.49 4.04
C ASN A 322 -13.31 -11.10 5.41
N LEU A 323 -12.44 -10.94 6.42
CA LEU A 323 -12.84 -10.47 7.75
C LEU A 323 -13.47 -9.07 7.69
N TRP A 324 -12.90 -8.16 6.90
CA TRP A 324 -13.49 -6.84 6.65
C TRP A 324 -14.89 -6.95 6.06
N GLU A 325 -15.11 -7.80 5.05
CA GLU A 325 -16.42 -7.99 4.41
C GLU A 325 -17.46 -8.56 5.40
N GLU A 326 -17.06 -9.52 6.23
CA GLU A 326 -17.92 -10.09 7.27
C GLU A 326 -18.33 -9.05 8.31
N VAL A 327 -17.36 -8.29 8.83
CA VAL A 327 -17.61 -7.24 9.84
C VAL A 327 -18.39 -6.07 9.26
N SER A 328 -18.11 -5.63 8.03
CA SER A 328 -18.81 -4.50 7.41
C SER A 328 -20.25 -4.83 7.00
N ALA A 329 -20.55 -6.09 6.67
CA ALA A 329 -21.91 -6.54 6.33
C ALA A 329 -22.84 -6.70 7.53
N ASP A 330 -22.34 -6.49 8.76
CA ASP A 330 -23.07 -6.71 10.01
C ASP A 330 -23.61 -8.15 10.16
N VAL A 331 -22.94 -9.10 9.50
CA VAL A 331 -23.24 -10.52 9.63
C VAL A 331 -22.69 -10.97 10.99
N GLN A 332 -23.52 -11.60 11.83
CA GLN A 332 -23.04 -12.21 13.05
C GLN A 332 -21.95 -13.23 12.70
N VAL A 333 -20.71 -12.93 13.06
CA VAL A 333 -19.57 -13.80 12.79
C VAL A 333 -19.75 -15.04 13.68
N ALA A 334 -20.20 -16.14 13.07
CA ALA A 334 -20.60 -17.35 13.79
C ALA A 334 -19.43 -18.07 14.49
N ASP A 335 -18.18 -17.74 14.13
CA ASP A 335 -16.95 -18.46 14.52
C ASP A 335 -15.89 -17.59 15.25
N VAL A 336 -16.25 -16.43 15.83
CA VAL A 336 -15.28 -15.53 16.51
C VAL A 336 -14.52 -16.23 17.64
N ALA A 337 -15.14 -17.23 18.28
CA ALA A 337 -14.58 -17.92 19.45
C ALA A 337 -13.34 -18.79 19.15
N VAL A 338 -13.03 -19.10 17.89
CA VAL A 338 -11.89 -19.98 17.53
C VAL A 338 -10.63 -19.19 17.14
N VAL A 339 -10.72 -17.87 16.92
CA VAL A 339 -9.64 -17.08 16.28
C VAL A 339 -8.64 -16.44 17.27
N THR A 340 -8.89 -16.50 18.57
CA THR A 340 -8.04 -15.80 19.59
C THR A 340 -6.92 -16.65 20.20
N ALA A 341 -6.68 -17.88 19.73
CA ALA A 341 -5.78 -18.83 20.40
C ALA A 341 -4.28 -18.71 20.06
N ASP A 342 -3.87 -17.93 19.04
CA ASP A 342 -2.44 -17.80 18.66
C ASP A 342 -2.00 -16.34 18.51
N VAL A 343 -2.40 -15.45 19.43
CA VAL A 343 -1.75 -14.14 19.60
C VAL A 343 -0.59 -14.30 20.58
N ASP A 344 0.36 -15.17 20.23
CA ASP A 344 1.61 -15.31 20.97
C ASP A 344 2.77 -14.96 20.03
N GLY A 345 3.65 -14.08 20.49
CA GLY A 345 4.94 -13.81 19.85
C GLY A 345 5.07 -12.42 19.25
N GLY A 346 5.48 -11.47 20.10
CA GLY A 346 5.75 -10.09 19.74
C GLY A 346 6.79 -9.91 18.63
N GLY A 347 6.62 -8.84 17.87
CA GLY A 347 7.59 -8.43 16.87
C GLY A 347 7.04 -7.41 15.90
N ARG A 348 7.15 -6.13 16.28
CA ARG A 348 6.99 -4.93 15.45
C ARG A 348 5.57 -4.57 15.00
N ASP A 349 5.38 -3.26 14.85
CA ASP A 349 4.20 -2.53 14.41
C ASP A 349 3.66 -2.99 13.04
N ASN A 350 3.06 -4.17 12.98
CA ASN A 350 2.58 -4.73 11.71
C ASN A 350 1.17 -4.22 11.39
N LEU A 351 1.03 -3.51 10.26
CA LEU A 351 -0.25 -3.00 9.74
C LEU A 351 -1.34 -4.07 9.70
N LEU A 352 -0.98 -5.30 9.31
CA LEU A 352 -1.90 -6.43 9.26
C LEU A 352 -2.47 -6.76 10.65
N SER A 353 -1.61 -6.74 11.67
CA SER A 353 -2.01 -7.02 13.05
C SER A 353 -2.93 -5.93 13.58
N ASP A 354 -2.65 -4.67 13.29
CA ASP A 354 -3.51 -3.56 13.74
C ASP A 354 -4.89 -3.61 13.10
N ALA A 355 -4.95 -3.80 11.78
CA ALA A 355 -6.21 -3.92 11.05
C ALA A 355 -7.04 -5.08 11.59
N LYS A 356 -6.40 -6.22 11.85
CA LYS A 356 -7.05 -7.38 12.46
C LYS A 356 -7.56 -7.08 13.88
N SER A 357 -6.75 -6.45 14.73
CA SER A 357 -7.16 -6.05 16.10
C SER A 357 -8.41 -5.16 16.10
N PHE A 358 -8.50 -4.18 15.21
CA PHE A 358 -9.70 -3.35 15.09
C PHE A 358 -10.93 -4.18 14.68
N LEU A 359 -10.79 -5.04 13.67
CA LEU A 359 -11.89 -5.88 13.18
C LEU A 359 -12.37 -6.89 14.21
N ASP A 360 -11.44 -7.55 14.91
CA ASP A 360 -11.74 -8.49 15.99
C ASP A 360 -12.47 -7.77 17.14
N ALA A 361 -12.04 -6.55 17.50
CA ALA A 361 -12.70 -5.75 18.53
C ALA A 361 -14.14 -5.38 18.15
N ILE A 362 -14.37 -4.96 16.89
CA ILE A 362 -15.71 -4.65 16.39
C ILE A 362 -16.61 -5.89 16.40
N ALA A 363 -16.11 -7.01 15.89
CA ALA A 363 -16.85 -8.27 15.82
C ALA A 363 -17.27 -8.74 17.23
N LEU A 364 -16.32 -8.75 18.18
CA LEU A 364 -16.57 -9.11 19.57
C LEU A 364 -17.54 -8.15 20.26
N TYR A 365 -17.38 -6.83 20.05
CA TYR A 365 -18.27 -5.83 20.62
C TYR A 365 -19.71 -5.99 20.15
N ARG A 366 -19.92 -6.21 18.85
CA ARG A 366 -21.25 -6.46 18.28
C ARG A 366 -21.86 -7.75 18.79
N HIS A 367 -21.07 -8.80 18.95
CA HIS A 367 -21.55 -10.06 19.50
C HIS A 367 -21.98 -9.93 20.98
N ILE A 368 -21.27 -9.13 21.78
CA ILE A 368 -21.64 -8.87 23.20
C ILE A 368 -22.85 -7.93 23.30
N SER A 369 -22.98 -6.99 22.37
CA SER A 369 -24.04 -5.98 22.38
C SER A 369 -25.35 -6.45 21.73
N SER A 370 -25.30 -7.47 20.86
CA SER A 370 -26.48 -8.01 20.20
C SER A 370 -27.41 -8.69 21.21
N PRO A 371 -28.72 -8.38 21.18
CA PRO A 371 -29.69 -9.07 22.04
C PRO A 371 -29.75 -10.57 21.68
N PRO A 372 -29.95 -11.47 22.66
CA PRO A 372 -29.99 -12.90 22.41
C PRO A 372 -31.08 -13.23 21.38
N PRO A 373 -30.76 -13.99 20.31
CA PRO A 373 -31.73 -14.38 19.31
C PRO A 373 -32.79 -15.26 19.96
N GLY A 374 -33.97 -14.70 20.23
CA GLY A 374 -35.07 -15.42 20.87
C GLY A 374 -35.75 -14.72 22.03
N SER A 375 -35.33 -13.52 22.45
CA SER A 375 -36.22 -12.67 23.24
C SER A 375 -37.30 -12.12 22.30
N PRO A 376 -38.57 -12.57 22.36
CA PRO A 376 -39.63 -11.91 21.63
C PRO A 376 -39.60 -10.45 22.09
N ALA A 377 -39.53 -9.52 21.13
CA ALA A 377 -39.74 -8.12 21.41
C ALA A 377 -41.04 -8.02 22.21
N PHE A 378 -40.93 -7.75 23.51
CA PHE A 378 -42.07 -7.45 24.36
C PHE A 378 -42.57 -6.12 23.83
N SER A 379 -43.45 -6.19 22.83
CA SER A 379 -44.24 -5.09 22.34
C SER A 379 -45.14 -4.68 23.49
N GLU A 380 -44.63 -3.83 24.39
CA GLU A 380 -45.41 -3.06 25.35
C GLU A 380 -46.25 -2.03 24.59
N ASN A 381 -47.19 -2.52 23.80
CA ASN A 381 -48.25 -1.75 23.18
C ASN A 381 -49.49 -2.64 23.17
N SER A 382 -50.18 -2.72 24.31
CA SER A 382 -51.63 -2.90 24.30
C SER A 382 -52.22 -2.53 25.66
N THR A 383 -52.71 -1.30 25.69
CA THR A 383 -53.68 -0.80 26.64
C THR A 383 -55.02 -1.56 26.54
N LEU A 384 -55.58 -1.83 27.72
CA LEU A 384 -57.00 -1.86 28.09
C LEU A 384 -58.07 -2.58 27.22
N PHE A 385 -58.78 -3.48 27.91
CA PHE A 385 -60.23 -3.74 27.86
C PHE A 385 -60.89 -4.11 26.51
N ALA A 386 -61.32 -5.37 26.40
CA ALA A 386 -62.75 -5.69 26.29
C ALA A 386 -62.97 -7.20 26.50
N GLU A 387 -63.76 -7.52 27.53
CA GLU A 387 -64.48 -8.79 27.63
C GLU A 387 -65.40 -8.95 26.42
N THR A 388 -65.49 -10.16 25.85
CA THR A 388 -66.76 -10.89 25.73
C THR A 388 -66.53 -12.29 25.18
N SER A 389 -67.12 -13.23 25.89
CA SER A 389 -67.30 -14.65 25.64
C SER A 389 -67.94 -15.01 24.28
N SER A 390 -67.48 -16.09 23.63
CA SER A 390 -68.36 -17.23 23.24
C SER A 390 -67.60 -18.43 22.62
N SER A 391 -67.83 -19.58 23.24
CA SER A 391 -67.97 -20.96 22.71
C SER A 391 -67.30 -21.45 21.41
N SER A 392 -66.51 -22.52 21.63
CA SER A 392 -66.56 -23.84 20.95
C SER A 392 -65.64 -24.18 19.76
N PRO A 393 -65.32 -25.50 19.59
CA PRO A 393 -63.98 -25.95 19.21
C PRO A 393 -63.92 -26.65 17.85
N ALA A 394 -62.72 -26.75 17.25
CA ALA A 394 -62.33 -27.92 16.46
C ALA A 394 -60.82 -27.94 16.16
N THR A 395 -60.20 -29.03 16.62
CA THR A 395 -58.89 -29.57 16.27
C THR A 395 -58.69 -29.74 14.76
N MET A 396 -57.54 -29.30 14.23
CA MET A 396 -56.82 -30.07 13.22
C MET A 396 -55.31 -29.92 13.41
N LEU A 397 -54.72 -31.08 13.72
CA LEU A 397 -53.30 -31.41 13.70
C LEU A 397 -52.69 -31.13 12.32
N GLY A 398 -51.55 -30.46 12.31
CA GLY A 398 -50.60 -30.41 11.20
C GLY A 398 -49.18 -30.45 11.76
N LEU A 399 -48.50 -31.59 11.58
CA LEU A 399 -47.15 -31.88 12.05
C LEU A 399 -46.15 -30.79 11.67
N ALA A 400 -45.65 -30.04 12.65
CA ALA A 400 -44.36 -29.39 12.58
C ALA A 400 -43.31 -30.38 13.12
N GLY A 401 -42.30 -30.68 12.31
CA GLY A 401 -41.22 -31.60 12.66
C GLY A 401 -40.42 -31.10 13.87
N PRO A 402 -39.74 -32.01 14.60
CA PRO A 402 -38.85 -31.64 15.67
C PRO A 402 -37.57 -31.07 15.05
N THR A 403 -37.53 -29.78 14.77
CA THR A 403 -36.26 -29.06 14.85
C THR A 403 -36.00 -28.85 16.34
N ASP A 404 -35.24 -29.80 16.92
CA ASP A 404 -34.54 -29.59 18.19
C ASP A 404 -33.59 -28.40 17.99
N TYR A 405 -34.13 -27.19 18.10
CA TYR A 405 -33.36 -26.03 18.48
C TYR A 405 -32.93 -26.31 19.91
N VAL A 406 -31.72 -26.83 20.04
CA VAL A 406 -30.98 -26.81 21.30
C VAL A 406 -30.94 -25.35 21.70
N ASN A 407 -31.86 -24.98 22.58
CA ASN A 407 -31.88 -23.71 23.28
C ASN A 407 -30.73 -23.82 24.29
N ILE A 408 -29.51 -23.75 23.79
CA ILE A 408 -28.32 -23.56 24.59
C ILE A 408 -28.60 -22.23 25.26
N ARG A 409 -28.98 -22.26 26.54
CA ARG A 409 -28.71 -21.14 27.44
C ARG A 409 -27.21 -20.90 27.29
N VAL A 410 -26.84 -19.99 26.40
CA VAL A 410 -25.48 -19.48 26.25
C VAL A 410 -25.20 -18.86 27.61
N GLY A 411 -24.57 -19.66 28.47
CA GLY A 411 -24.40 -19.37 29.88
C GLY A 411 -23.46 -18.18 30.05
N GLY A 412 -23.51 -17.54 31.22
CA GLY A 412 -22.60 -16.45 31.57
C GLY A 412 -21.12 -16.79 31.37
N GLU A 413 -20.74 -18.07 31.31
CA GLU A 413 -19.38 -18.51 30.96
C GLU A 413 -18.95 -18.13 29.54
N VAL A 414 -19.84 -18.27 28.53
CA VAL A 414 -19.53 -17.90 27.15
C VAL A 414 -19.43 -16.38 27.01
N GLU A 415 -20.34 -15.65 27.66
CA GLU A 415 -20.30 -14.18 27.68
C GLU A 415 -19.03 -13.67 28.38
N ALA A 416 -18.65 -14.26 29.51
CA ALA A 416 -17.41 -13.93 30.22
C ALA A 416 -16.17 -14.20 29.35
N ALA A 417 -16.15 -15.31 28.61
CA ALA A 417 -15.06 -15.64 27.69
C ALA A 417 -14.94 -14.62 26.54
N LEU A 418 -16.07 -14.22 25.94
CA LEU A 418 -16.10 -13.19 24.89
C LEU A 418 -15.65 -11.83 25.41
N ARG A 419 -16.09 -11.42 26.61
CA ARG A 419 -15.64 -10.18 27.25
C ARG A 419 -14.14 -10.19 27.52
N LEU A 420 -13.61 -11.31 28.02
CA LEU A 420 -12.18 -11.46 28.27
C LEU A 420 -11.38 -11.41 26.96
N ALA A 421 -11.89 -12.06 25.89
CA ALA A 421 -11.31 -11.96 24.56
C ALA A 421 -11.28 -10.50 24.06
N LEU A 422 -12.38 -9.76 24.21
CA LEU A 422 -12.44 -8.33 23.84
C LEU A 422 -11.41 -7.51 24.62
N LEU A 423 -11.30 -7.70 25.94
CA LEU A 423 -10.30 -7.01 26.75
C LEU A 423 -8.87 -7.32 26.31
N ARG A 424 -8.57 -8.56 25.89
CA ARG A 424 -7.26 -8.93 25.35
C ARG A 424 -6.98 -8.22 24.02
N VAL A 425 -7.97 -8.14 23.13
CA VAL A 425 -7.82 -7.43 21.85
C VAL A 425 -7.63 -5.93 22.08
N LEU A 426 -8.40 -5.33 22.99
CA LEU A 426 -8.28 -3.91 23.35
C LEU A 426 -6.94 -3.55 24.00
N ALA A 427 -6.26 -4.52 24.62
CA ALA A 427 -4.90 -4.37 25.14
C ALA A 427 -3.82 -4.39 24.03
N SER A 428 -4.18 -4.56 22.76
CA SER A 428 -3.26 -4.49 21.62
C SER A 428 -2.71 -3.07 21.46
N SER A 429 -1.44 -2.95 21.09
CA SER A 429 -0.76 -1.68 20.77
C SER A 429 -1.40 -0.91 19.60
N ALA A 430 -2.28 -1.56 18.83
CA ALA A 430 -3.06 -0.90 17.78
C ALA A 430 -3.89 0.29 18.30
N PHE A 431 -4.35 0.22 19.56
CA PHE A 431 -5.20 1.25 20.17
C PHE A 431 -4.41 2.41 20.78
N ASP A 432 -3.12 2.24 21.05
CA ASP A 432 -2.25 3.26 21.66
C ASP A 432 -1.75 4.33 20.67
N ARG A 433 -2.13 4.23 19.38
CA ARG A 433 -1.59 5.08 18.32
C ARG A 433 -2.24 6.45 18.17
N SER A 434 -3.44 6.63 18.73
CA SER A 434 -4.14 7.91 18.66
C SER A 434 -4.98 8.17 19.91
N VAL A 435 -5.10 9.44 20.29
CA VAL A 435 -5.91 9.86 21.45
C VAL A 435 -7.37 9.42 21.31
N GLN A 436 -7.92 9.43 20.08
CA GLN A 436 -9.30 9.02 19.82
C GLN A 436 -9.50 7.52 20.02
N THR A 437 -8.57 6.69 19.55
CA THR A 437 -8.65 5.23 19.74
C THR A 437 -8.43 4.84 21.19
N ASP A 438 -7.58 5.57 21.90
CA ASP A 438 -7.33 5.44 23.34
C ASP A 438 -8.60 5.75 24.14
N GLU A 439 -9.24 6.88 23.88
CA GLU A 439 -10.50 7.27 24.54
C GLU A 439 -11.66 6.32 24.21
N ALA A 440 -11.78 5.89 22.96
CA ALA A 440 -12.78 4.91 22.54
C ALA A 440 -12.58 3.55 23.23
N ARG A 441 -11.31 3.11 23.36
CA ARG A 441 -10.95 1.91 24.09
C ARG A 441 -11.34 2.03 25.56
N ASP A 442 -10.97 3.12 26.23
CA ASP A 442 -11.21 3.33 27.65
C ASP A 442 -12.71 3.38 27.96
N ARG A 443 -13.49 4.11 27.14
CA ARG A 443 -14.96 4.12 27.24
C ARG A 443 -15.56 2.72 27.08
N LEU A 444 -15.06 1.93 26.13
CA LEU A 444 -15.53 0.57 25.93
C LEU A 444 -15.17 -0.34 27.12
N VAL A 445 -13.98 -0.19 27.69
CA VAL A 445 -13.55 -0.89 28.91
C VAL A 445 -14.45 -0.54 30.09
N ASP A 446 -14.76 0.75 30.29
CA ASP A 446 -15.66 1.22 31.36
C ASP A 446 -17.07 0.63 31.21
N LEU A 447 -17.62 0.64 29.99
CA LEU A 447 -18.92 0.04 29.69
C LEU A 447 -18.96 -1.47 30.01
N LEU A 448 -17.88 -2.19 29.71
CA LEU A 448 -17.77 -3.62 30.04
C LEU A 448 -17.68 -3.85 31.56
N GLN A 449 -16.98 -2.99 32.29
CA GLN A 449 -16.86 -3.07 33.75
C GLN A 449 -18.18 -2.75 34.45
N ASP A 450 -18.92 -1.75 33.98
CA ASP A 450 -20.20 -1.36 34.59
C ASP A 450 -21.27 -2.44 34.41
N ARG A 451 -21.31 -3.12 33.26
CA ARG A 451 -22.20 -4.28 33.08
C ARG A 451 -21.91 -5.43 34.03
N CYS A 452 -20.65 -5.62 34.44
CA CYS A 452 -20.28 -6.63 35.44
C CYS A 452 -20.77 -6.30 36.85
N LYS A 453 -20.99 -5.02 37.19
CA LYS A 453 -21.48 -4.62 38.53
C LYS A 453 -22.98 -4.87 38.71
N HIS A 454 -23.72 -5.03 37.61
CA HIS A 454 -25.18 -5.15 37.60
C HIS A 454 -25.69 -6.57 37.35
N GLN A 455 -24.79 -7.54 37.15
CA GLN A 455 -25.07 -8.98 37.15
C GLN A 455 -24.72 -9.56 38.52
#